data_AF-A0A7V1LMQ1-F1
#
_entry.id   AF-A0A7V1LMQ1-F1
#
_cell.length_a   1.000
_cell.length_b   1.000
_cell.length_c   1.000
_cell.angle_alpha   90.00
_cell.angle_beta   90.00
_cell.angle_gamma   90.00
#
_symmetry.space_group_name_H-M   'P 1'
#
loop_
_entity.id
_entity.type
_entity.pdbx_description
1 polymer ?
#
loop_
_entity_poly.entity_id
_entity_poly.type
_entity_poly.pdbx_seq_one_letter_code
_entity_poly.pdbx_strand_id
1 'polypeptide(L)'
;MKGYIYLTLLFVTGMWAASPRPTDIWVVRDARALQLYDKYRQPVPQSRLALYPPYSPWMIVERDVVLADGFSRVSRVTDFDETFSIALNDSGNPRLRYGTSLFFFRNCFPEKDTLRTRASGPVRAGNISANPRQALTGGEYLPPGEVIRLLFRYKGYLYAWQFSRQRYIWIAGASRRYLEKTTLESRSRKRPTLFVRDLKKRVREYNTKYRLLAEHLQNKGAAPRPVPRWILIREEKLWRLTLERPELAAPFRQTVRLFLKEMASWVESYGYTVNRQPAQLIIMERHSG
;
A
#
# COMPACT_ATOMS: atom_id res chain seq x y z
N MET A 1 -53.86 -15.05 31.48
CA MET A 1 -52.52 -15.40 30.93
C MET A 1 -52.01 -14.21 30.15
N LYS A 2 -50.85 -13.65 30.52
CA LYS A 2 -50.28 -12.44 29.93
C LYS A 2 -49.42 -12.83 28.72
N GLY A 3 -49.78 -12.34 27.54
CA GLY A 3 -48.97 -12.44 26.32
C GLY A 3 -47.91 -11.34 26.28
N TYR A 4 -46.65 -11.72 26.07
CA TYR A 4 -45.56 -10.78 25.82
C TYR A 4 -45.33 -10.67 24.31
N ILE A 5 -45.55 -9.46 23.78
CA ILE A 5 -45.19 -9.08 22.41
C ILE A 5 -43.72 -8.68 22.45
N TYR A 6 -42.84 -9.47 21.82
CA TYR A 6 -41.45 -9.09 21.59
C TYR A 6 -41.38 -8.16 20.38
N LEU A 7 -41.15 -6.87 20.63
CA LEU A 7 -40.85 -5.87 19.61
C LEU A 7 -39.35 -5.95 19.27
N THR A 8 -39.00 -6.69 18.23
CA THR A 8 -37.61 -6.77 17.75
C THR A 8 -37.27 -5.52 16.95
N LEU A 9 -36.57 -4.56 17.57
CA LEU A 9 -35.98 -3.41 16.87
C LEU A 9 -34.82 -3.89 15.99
N LEU A 10 -35.07 -3.97 14.69
CA LEU A 10 -34.02 -4.11 13.68
C LEU A 10 -33.26 -2.79 13.56
N PHE A 11 -32.11 -2.69 14.23
CA PHE A 11 -31.12 -1.65 13.94
C PHE A 11 -30.50 -1.92 12.57
N VAL A 12 -31.06 -1.29 11.54
CA VAL A 12 -30.40 -1.14 10.25
C VAL A 12 -29.23 -0.18 10.46
N THR A 13 -28.04 -0.70 10.73
CA THR A 13 -26.80 0.07 10.65
C THR A 13 -26.54 0.41 9.18
N GLY A 14 -27.17 1.49 8.70
CA GLY A 14 -26.76 2.15 7.48
C GLY A 14 -25.32 2.60 7.66
N MET A 15 -24.38 1.90 7.02
CA MET A 15 -23.04 2.42 6.81
C MET A 15 -23.17 3.64 5.90
N TRP A 16 -23.36 4.81 6.50
CA TRP A 16 -23.14 6.08 5.82
C TRP A 16 -21.67 6.08 5.39
N ALA A 17 -21.42 5.89 4.09
CA ALA A 17 -20.10 6.04 3.52
C ALA A 17 -19.66 7.49 3.76
N ALA A 18 -18.85 7.70 4.79
CA ALA A 18 -18.34 9.02 5.15
C ALA A 18 -17.67 9.63 3.92
N SER A 19 -18.17 10.77 3.46
CA SER A 19 -17.56 11.50 2.36
C SER A 19 -16.08 11.78 2.71
N PRO A 20 -15.14 11.61 1.76
CA PRO A 20 -13.73 11.79 2.04
C PRO A 20 -13.48 13.22 2.53
N ARG A 21 -12.97 13.35 3.76
CA ARG A 21 -12.65 14.65 4.36
C ARG A 21 -11.47 15.28 3.60
N PRO A 22 -11.46 16.61 3.40
CA PRO A 22 -10.28 17.31 2.91
C PRO A 22 -9.08 17.02 3.79
N THR A 23 -7.90 16.91 3.18
CA THR A 23 -6.64 16.60 3.84
C THR A 23 -5.51 17.35 3.20
N ASP A 24 -4.42 17.53 3.94
CA ASP A 24 -3.23 18.15 3.40
C ASP A 24 -2.25 17.11 2.88
N ILE A 25 -1.47 17.45 1.86
CA ILE A 25 -0.58 16.53 1.15
C ILE A 25 0.76 17.22 0.86
N TRP A 26 1.85 16.51 1.15
CA TRP A 26 3.17 16.86 0.63
C TRP A 26 3.47 16.07 -0.63
N VAL A 27 4.07 16.70 -1.63
CA VAL A 27 4.63 16.01 -2.80
C VAL A 27 6.12 16.31 -2.84
N VAL A 28 6.92 15.26 -2.77
CA VAL A 28 8.39 15.37 -2.71
C VAL A 28 9.00 14.82 -3.99
N ARG A 29 9.88 15.59 -4.62
CA ARG A 29 10.57 15.14 -5.84
C ARG A 29 11.43 13.90 -5.59
N ASP A 30 12.06 13.77 -4.43
CA ASP A 30 12.86 12.60 -4.07
C ASP A 30 12.56 12.17 -2.63
N ALA A 31 11.96 10.98 -2.46
CA ALA A 31 11.58 10.48 -1.15
C ALA A 31 12.77 10.18 -0.23
N ARG A 32 13.96 9.89 -0.80
CA ARG A 32 15.20 9.65 -0.05
C ARG A 32 15.68 10.88 0.73
N ALA A 33 15.26 12.07 0.30
CA ALA A 33 15.52 13.31 1.03
C ALA A 33 14.74 13.36 2.35
N LEU A 34 13.63 12.64 2.49
CA LEU A 34 12.84 12.66 3.71
C LEU A 34 13.51 11.84 4.83
N GLN A 35 13.45 12.36 6.05
CA GLN A 35 13.71 11.57 7.24
C GLN A 35 12.41 10.86 7.67
N LEU A 36 12.18 9.68 7.09
CA LEU A 36 11.01 8.83 7.29
C LEU A 36 11.26 7.72 8.32
N TYR A 37 10.24 7.44 9.12
CA TYR A 37 10.16 6.30 10.03
C TYR A 37 8.93 5.45 9.72
N ASP A 38 9.04 4.15 9.89
CA ASP A 38 7.92 3.23 9.75
C ASP A 38 6.96 3.30 10.95
N LYS A 39 5.90 2.48 10.92
CA LYS A 39 4.92 2.39 12.02
C LYS A 39 5.51 1.93 13.37
N TYR A 40 6.69 1.32 13.37
CA TYR A 40 7.42 0.91 14.57
C TYR A 40 8.50 1.93 14.97
N ARG A 41 8.48 3.12 14.34
CA ARG A 41 9.42 4.22 14.57
C ARG A 41 10.87 3.85 14.21
N GLN A 42 11.06 2.87 13.34
CA GLN A 42 12.38 2.53 12.81
C GLN A 42 12.66 3.38 11.57
N PRO A 43 13.90 3.91 11.40
CA PRO A 43 14.27 4.64 10.19
C PRO A 43 14.03 3.78 8.94
N VAL A 44 13.35 4.34 7.94
CA VAL A 44 13.12 3.64 6.68
C VAL A 44 14.44 3.57 5.90
N PRO A 45 14.89 2.37 5.46
CA PRO A 45 16.14 2.24 4.72
C PRO A 45 16.14 3.01 3.40
N GLN A 46 17.28 3.61 3.05
CA GLN A 46 17.43 4.37 1.80
C GLN A 46 17.15 3.54 0.55
N SER A 47 17.48 2.25 0.57
CA SER A 47 17.16 1.31 -0.51
C SER A 47 15.65 1.14 -0.74
N ARG A 48 14.84 1.24 0.32
CA ARG A 48 13.38 1.23 0.22
C ARG A 48 12.85 2.57 -0.27
N LEU A 49 13.40 3.68 0.22
CA LEU A 49 13.02 5.02 -0.24
C LEU A 49 13.35 5.25 -1.72
N ALA A 50 14.41 4.61 -2.24
CA ALA A 50 14.78 4.66 -3.65
C ALA A 50 13.75 4.02 -4.59
N LEU A 51 12.81 3.21 -4.08
CA LEU A 51 11.74 2.61 -4.88
C LEU A 51 10.60 3.60 -5.15
N TYR A 52 10.54 4.71 -4.42
CA TYR A 52 9.53 5.73 -4.63
C TYR A 52 9.87 6.56 -5.87
N PRO A 53 8.96 6.62 -6.86
CA PRO A 53 9.15 7.44 -8.05
C PRO A 53 9.25 8.93 -7.71
N PRO A 54 9.86 9.74 -8.58
CA PRO A 54 9.91 11.17 -8.36
C PRO A 54 8.52 11.79 -8.22
N TYR A 55 8.41 12.79 -7.35
CA TYR A 55 7.15 13.46 -6.99
C TYR A 55 6.18 12.54 -6.24
N SER A 56 6.68 11.74 -5.30
CA SER A 56 5.79 10.89 -4.49
C SER A 56 4.93 11.72 -3.52
N PRO A 57 3.61 11.44 -3.45
CA PRO A 57 2.71 12.12 -2.53
C PRO A 57 2.67 11.45 -1.15
N TRP A 58 2.54 12.27 -0.11
CA TRP A 58 2.45 11.87 1.29
C TRP A 58 1.28 12.61 1.92
N MET A 59 0.17 11.88 2.12
CA MET A 59 -1.06 12.41 2.70
C MET A 59 -0.92 12.52 4.20
N ILE A 60 -1.13 13.71 4.75
CA ILE A 60 -0.97 14.00 6.17
C ILE A 60 -2.20 13.52 6.92
N VAL A 61 -2.03 12.50 7.75
CA VAL A 61 -3.08 11.95 8.60
C VAL A 61 -3.18 12.73 9.90
N GLU A 62 -2.03 13.08 10.47
CA GLU A 62 -1.94 13.83 11.72
C GLU A 62 -0.70 14.73 11.68
N ARG A 63 -0.88 15.98 12.09
CA ARG A 63 0.21 16.96 12.13
C ARG A 63 0.82 17.04 13.50
N ASP A 64 2.13 17.29 13.49
CA ASP A 64 2.86 17.78 14.66
C ASP A 64 2.67 16.93 15.92
N VAL A 65 2.84 15.62 15.72
CA VAL A 65 2.81 14.63 16.78
C VAL A 65 4.18 14.61 17.45
N VAL A 66 4.20 14.75 18.77
CA VAL A 66 5.41 14.54 19.57
C VAL A 66 5.58 13.04 19.81
N LEU A 67 6.78 12.51 19.52
CA LEU A 67 7.09 11.11 19.82
C LEU A 67 7.21 10.87 21.32
N ALA A 68 7.29 9.60 21.73
CA ALA A 68 7.38 9.24 23.16
C ALA A 68 8.67 9.72 23.85
N ASP A 69 9.65 10.21 23.09
CA ASP A 69 10.83 10.87 23.66
C ASP A 69 10.52 12.27 24.21
N GLY A 70 9.35 12.84 23.92
CA GLY A 70 8.92 14.16 24.40
C GLY A 70 9.50 15.34 23.62
N PHE A 71 10.37 15.09 22.63
CA PHE A 71 11.09 16.14 21.91
C PHE A 71 10.93 16.04 20.39
N SER A 72 10.91 14.83 19.82
CA SER A 72 10.90 14.66 18.37
C SER A 72 9.51 14.93 17.79
N ARG A 73 9.40 15.98 16.98
CA ARG A 73 8.17 16.35 16.26
C ARG A 73 8.11 15.62 14.93
N VAL A 74 6.98 14.96 14.66
CA VAL A 74 6.72 14.25 13.41
C VAL A 74 5.34 14.56 12.86
N SER A 75 5.15 14.46 11.56
CA SER A 75 3.81 14.33 10.97
C SER A 75 3.57 12.88 10.61
N ARG A 76 2.42 12.32 11.01
CA ARG A 76 1.98 11.00 10.54
C ARG A 76 1.40 11.16 9.15
N VAL A 77 1.91 10.38 8.22
CA VAL A 77 1.53 10.45 6.81
C VAL A 77 1.22 9.06 6.27
N THR A 78 0.54 8.99 5.14
CA THR A 78 0.40 7.78 4.35
C THR A 78 0.73 8.02 2.88
N ASP A 79 1.34 7.04 2.24
CA ASP A 79 1.53 7.00 0.79
C ASP A 79 0.33 6.39 0.05
N PHE A 80 -0.87 6.48 0.66
CA PHE A 80 -2.15 5.87 0.28
C PHE A 80 -2.30 4.38 0.64
N ASP A 81 -1.21 3.67 0.93
CA ASP A 81 -1.26 2.23 1.22
C ASP A 81 -0.66 1.90 2.60
N GLU A 82 0.43 2.55 3.03
CA GLU A 82 1.10 2.37 4.32
C GLU A 82 1.22 3.70 5.09
N THR A 83 1.32 3.61 6.42
CA THR A 83 1.49 4.77 7.31
C THR A 83 2.95 4.90 7.77
N PHE A 84 3.44 6.13 7.74
CA PHE A 84 4.79 6.52 8.11
C PHE A 84 4.78 7.74 9.03
N SER A 85 5.92 8.05 9.63
CA SER A 85 6.16 9.32 10.32
C SER A 85 7.28 10.07 9.62
N ILE A 86 7.03 11.34 9.25
CA ILE A 86 8.04 12.24 8.69
C ILE A 86 8.55 13.15 9.81
N ALA A 87 9.86 13.19 10.05
CA ALA A 87 10.46 14.14 10.99
C ALA A 87 10.21 15.58 10.55
N LEU A 88 9.91 16.46 11.50
CA LEU A 88 9.76 17.89 11.25
C LEU A 88 10.98 18.66 11.75
N ASN A 89 11.22 19.83 11.16
CA ASN A 89 12.10 20.85 11.71
C ASN A 89 11.32 21.79 12.65
N ASP A 90 12.01 22.75 13.26
CA ASP A 90 11.41 23.67 14.23
C ASP A 90 10.28 24.52 13.64
N SER A 91 10.35 24.79 12.33
CA SER A 91 9.31 25.50 11.57
C SER A 91 8.11 24.62 11.18
N GLY A 92 8.07 23.35 11.61
CA GLY A 92 6.98 22.41 11.31
C GLY A 92 6.98 21.85 9.88
N ASN A 93 8.07 22.06 9.11
CA ASN A 93 8.23 21.50 7.77
C ASN A 93 8.99 20.16 7.82
N PRO A 94 8.82 19.27 6.83
CA PRO A 94 9.60 18.05 6.72
C PRO A 94 11.11 18.32 6.80
N ARG A 95 11.80 17.60 7.69
CA ARG A 95 13.25 17.62 7.78
C ARG A 95 13.83 16.84 6.60
N LEU A 96 14.61 17.54 5.78
CA LEU A 96 15.26 16.99 4.60
C LEU A 96 16.72 16.67 4.89
N ARG A 97 17.19 15.50 4.44
CA ARG A 97 18.60 15.07 4.49
C ARG A 97 19.46 15.85 3.49
N TYR A 98 18.87 16.31 2.39
CA TYR A 98 19.50 17.11 1.34
C TYR A 98 18.43 17.91 0.58
N GLY A 99 18.85 18.91 -0.19
CA GLY A 99 17.95 19.78 -0.95
C GLY A 99 17.16 19.00 -2.01
N THR A 100 15.83 19.12 -1.98
CA THR A 100 14.93 18.61 -3.02
C THR A 100 13.70 19.50 -3.14
N SER A 101 12.97 19.38 -4.26
CA SER A 101 11.71 20.10 -4.42
C SER A 101 10.64 19.45 -3.53
N LEU A 102 10.05 20.24 -2.66
CA LEU A 102 8.93 19.87 -1.80
C LEU A 102 7.77 20.82 -2.06
N PHE A 103 6.62 20.26 -2.39
CA PHE A 103 5.38 21.00 -2.62
C PHE A 103 4.39 20.66 -1.51
N PHE A 104 3.65 21.67 -1.07
CA PHE A 104 2.67 21.52 -0.01
C PHE A 104 1.30 21.98 -0.48
N PHE A 105 0.35 21.05 -0.49
CA PHE A 105 -1.00 21.27 -0.97
C PHE A 105 -1.98 21.14 0.20
N ARG A 106 -2.70 22.22 0.49
CA ARG A 106 -3.71 22.27 1.56
C ARG A 106 -5.11 21.97 1.02
N ASN A 107 -5.96 21.34 1.83
CA ASN A 107 -7.36 21.06 1.49
C ASN A 107 -7.52 20.24 0.18
N CYS A 108 -6.68 19.23 0.00
CA CYS A 108 -6.82 18.25 -1.08
C CYS A 108 -7.97 17.29 -0.77
N PHE A 109 -8.67 16.84 -1.80
CA PHE A 109 -9.70 15.80 -1.67
C PHE A 109 -9.10 14.46 -2.10
N PRO A 110 -8.97 13.47 -1.19
CA PRO A 110 -8.48 12.14 -1.55
C PRO A 110 -9.37 11.49 -2.61
N GLU A 111 -8.73 10.85 -3.57
CA GLU A 111 -9.37 10.06 -4.62
C GLU A 111 -8.79 8.64 -4.58
N LYS A 112 -9.60 7.65 -4.96
CA LYS A 112 -9.15 6.25 -5.03
C LYS A 112 -9.61 5.54 -6.31
N ASP A 113 -10.26 6.29 -7.20
CA ASP A 113 -10.75 5.75 -8.47
C ASP A 113 -9.57 5.38 -9.37
N THR A 114 -9.63 4.18 -9.94
CA THR A 114 -8.82 3.84 -11.12
C THR A 114 -9.65 4.13 -12.35
N LEU A 115 -9.06 4.86 -13.29
CA LEU A 115 -9.74 5.34 -14.48
C LEU A 115 -8.97 4.94 -15.74
N ARG A 116 -9.71 4.78 -16.83
CA ARG A 116 -9.16 4.56 -18.18
C ARG A 116 -9.51 5.73 -19.09
N THR A 117 -8.59 6.15 -19.95
CA THR A 117 -8.86 7.18 -20.96
C THR A 117 -9.75 6.62 -22.07
N ARG A 118 -10.79 7.38 -22.44
CA ARG A 118 -11.68 7.04 -23.56
C ARG A 118 -10.99 7.32 -24.89
N ALA A 119 -11.38 6.59 -25.94
CA ALA A 119 -10.82 6.78 -27.28
C ALA A 119 -11.11 8.16 -27.91
N SER A 120 -12.20 8.81 -27.50
CA SER A 120 -12.72 10.02 -28.12
C SER A 120 -12.29 11.35 -27.46
N GLY A 121 -11.39 11.33 -26.46
CA GLY A 121 -11.15 12.51 -25.62
C GLY A 121 -9.68 12.82 -25.35
N PRO A 122 -9.20 14.06 -25.60
CA PRO A 122 -7.83 14.44 -25.28
C PRO A 122 -7.67 14.66 -23.77
N VAL A 123 -6.85 13.83 -23.13
CA VAL A 123 -6.49 14.00 -21.72
C VAL A 123 -5.06 14.50 -21.64
N ARG A 124 -4.87 15.80 -21.39
CA ARG A 124 -3.53 16.38 -21.23
C ARG A 124 -3.00 16.14 -19.82
N ALA A 125 -1.87 15.45 -19.73
CA ALA A 125 -1.12 15.20 -18.52
C ALA A 125 0.16 16.05 -18.50
N GLY A 126 0.51 16.64 -17.37
CA GLY A 126 1.73 17.45 -17.27
C GLY A 126 2.19 17.64 -15.83
N ASN A 127 3.07 18.62 -15.63
CA ASN A 127 3.50 19.03 -14.31
C ASN A 127 2.76 20.30 -13.90
N ILE A 128 2.46 20.42 -12.60
CA ILE A 128 2.05 21.68 -11.99
C ILE A 128 3.28 22.26 -11.31
N SER A 129 3.61 23.51 -11.63
CA SER A 129 4.56 24.29 -10.83
C SER A 129 3.99 24.51 -9.43
N ALA A 130 4.79 24.93 -8.45
CA ALA A 130 4.29 25.21 -7.08
C ALA A 130 3.07 26.18 -7.05
N ASN A 131 2.81 26.90 -8.14
CA ASN A 131 1.65 27.78 -8.29
C ASN A 131 0.51 27.10 -9.09
N PRO A 132 -0.56 26.65 -8.43
CA PRO A 132 -1.69 25.94 -9.06
C PRO A 132 -2.59 26.81 -9.94
N ARG A 133 -2.25 28.08 -10.17
CA ARG A 133 -2.92 28.96 -11.14
C ARG A 133 -2.30 28.88 -12.53
N GLN A 134 -1.17 28.20 -12.69
CA GLN A 134 -0.50 28.07 -13.97
C GLN A 134 -1.03 26.86 -14.73
N ALA A 135 -1.16 27.00 -16.05
CA ALA A 135 -1.48 25.89 -16.94
C ALA A 135 -0.45 24.76 -16.78
N LEU A 136 -0.86 23.51 -17.07
CA LEU A 136 0.04 22.36 -17.06
C LEU A 136 1.25 22.65 -17.98
N THR A 137 2.45 22.62 -17.41
CA THR A 137 3.69 22.84 -18.17
C THR A 137 4.25 21.51 -18.67
N GLY A 138 4.86 21.53 -19.85
CA GLY A 138 5.51 20.35 -20.45
C GLY A 138 4.57 19.16 -20.68
N GLY A 139 3.28 19.41 -20.86
CA GLY A 139 2.27 18.35 -20.86
C GLY A 139 2.15 17.59 -22.19
N GLU A 140 1.92 16.29 -22.09
CA GLU A 140 1.60 15.38 -23.20
C GLU A 140 0.13 14.96 -23.16
N TYR A 141 -0.38 14.45 -24.28
CA TYR A 141 -1.69 13.79 -24.28
C TYR A 141 -1.53 12.32 -23.90
N LEU A 142 -2.36 11.86 -22.97
CA LEU A 142 -2.45 10.44 -22.65
C LEU A 142 -3.10 9.69 -23.83
N PRO A 143 -2.55 8.54 -24.25
CA PRO A 143 -3.13 7.76 -25.32
C PRO A 143 -4.49 7.16 -24.89
N PRO A 144 -5.38 6.85 -25.85
CA PRO A 144 -6.57 6.03 -25.59
C PRO A 144 -6.26 4.74 -24.84
N GLY A 145 -7.12 4.36 -23.90
CA GLY A 145 -6.96 3.13 -23.11
C GLY A 145 -5.88 3.19 -22.01
N GLU A 146 -5.19 4.32 -21.85
CA GLU A 146 -4.26 4.55 -20.74
C GLU A 146 -4.98 4.43 -19.40
N VAL A 147 -4.38 3.70 -18.47
CA VAL A 147 -4.93 3.47 -17.14
C VAL A 147 -4.18 4.32 -16.13
N ILE A 148 -4.93 5.01 -15.28
CA ILE A 148 -4.40 5.87 -14.23
C ILE A 148 -5.12 5.63 -12.91
N ARG A 149 -4.44 5.80 -11.77
CA ARG A 149 -5.06 5.82 -10.44
C ARG A 149 -5.10 7.26 -9.95
N LEU A 150 -6.29 7.79 -9.72
CA LEU A 150 -6.44 9.09 -9.07
C LEU A 150 -6.04 8.96 -7.59
N LEU A 151 -5.26 9.93 -7.11
CA LEU A 151 -4.75 9.96 -5.74
C LEU A 151 -5.41 11.07 -4.94
N PHE A 152 -5.49 12.26 -5.52
CA PHE A 152 -6.22 13.37 -4.93
C PHE A 152 -6.58 14.43 -5.97
N ARG A 153 -7.52 15.30 -5.60
CA ARG A 153 -7.90 16.50 -6.35
C ARG A 153 -7.48 17.75 -5.57
N TYR A 154 -6.94 18.73 -6.29
CA TYR A 154 -6.54 20.02 -5.73
C TYR A 154 -6.84 21.15 -6.73
N LYS A 155 -7.61 22.15 -6.32
CA LYS A 155 -7.93 23.38 -7.10
C LYS A 155 -8.29 23.12 -8.58
N GLY A 156 -9.18 22.16 -8.84
CA GLY A 156 -9.63 21.85 -10.20
C GLY A 156 -8.67 20.97 -11.01
N TYR A 157 -7.57 20.51 -10.43
CA TYR A 157 -6.66 19.54 -11.02
C TYR A 157 -6.71 18.20 -10.28
N LEU A 158 -6.38 17.14 -11.00
CA LEU A 158 -6.30 15.78 -10.51
C LEU A 158 -4.83 15.37 -10.48
N TYR A 159 -4.40 14.78 -9.36
CA TYR A 159 -3.11 14.13 -9.23
C TYR A 159 -3.29 12.63 -9.37
N ALA A 160 -2.50 12.02 -10.25
CA ALA A 160 -2.68 10.62 -10.61
C ALA A 160 -1.35 9.89 -10.80
N TRP A 161 -1.42 8.57 -10.61
CA TRP A 161 -0.38 7.64 -10.99
C TRP A 161 -0.66 7.07 -12.39
N GLN A 162 0.30 7.20 -13.30
CA GLN A 162 0.26 6.62 -14.65
C GLN A 162 0.95 5.26 -14.66
N PHE A 163 0.21 4.19 -14.95
CA PHE A 163 0.74 2.83 -14.86
C PHE A 163 1.74 2.50 -15.96
N SER A 164 1.50 2.92 -17.21
CA SER A 164 2.36 2.56 -18.35
C SER A 164 3.78 3.10 -18.21
N ARG A 165 3.92 4.31 -17.65
CA ARG A 165 5.20 5.01 -17.48
C ARG A 165 5.73 5.03 -16.06
N GLN A 166 5.00 4.44 -15.12
CA GLN A 166 5.34 4.40 -13.69
C GLN A 166 5.75 5.78 -13.14
N ARG A 167 4.87 6.77 -13.32
CA ARG A 167 5.14 8.14 -12.87
C ARG A 167 3.89 8.84 -12.37
N TYR A 168 4.08 9.86 -11.56
CA TYR A 168 3.00 10.76 -11.16
C TYR A 168 2.80 11.87 -12.18
N ILE A 169 1.55 12.24 -12.40
CA ILE A 169 1.13 13.25 -13.37
C ILE A 169 0.00 14.11 -12.80
N TRP A 170 -0.08 15.34 -13.29
CA TRP A 170 -1.23 16.20 -13.10
C TRP A 170 -2.10 16.21 -14.35
N ILE A 171 -3.41 16.24 -14.15
CA ILE A 171 -4.42 16.31 -15.19
C ILE A 171 -5.42 17.41 -14.86
N ALA A 172 -5.92 18.12 -15.87
CA ALA A 172 -7.01 19.07 -15.67
C ALA A 172 -8.28 18.32 -15.21
N GLY A 173 -8.98 18.84 -14.19
CA GLY A 173 -10.19 18.20 -13.66
C GLY A 173 -11.33 18.14 -14.68
N ALA A 174 -11.39 19.10 -15.61
CA ALA A 174 -12.31 19.07 -16.74
C ALA A 174 -12.13 17.83 -17.64
N SER A 175 -10.93 17.24 -17.65
CA SER A 175 -10.64 16.01 -18.39
C SER A 175 -11.31 14.76 -17.81
N ARG A 176 -11.91 14.82 -16.60
CA ARG A 176 -12.59 13.67 -15.97
C ARG A 176 -13.73 13.12 -16.83
N ARG A 177 -14.36 13.94 -17.67
CA ARG A 177 -15.41 13.50 -18.63
C ARG A 177 -14.91 12.55 -19.71
N TYR A 178 -13.60 12.59 -19.99
CA TYR A 178 -12.93 11.70 -20.95
C TYR A 178 -12.32 10.47 -20.28
N LEU A 179 -12.63 10.27 -19.00
CA LEU A 179 -12.20 9.13 -18.22
C LEU A 179 -13.41 8.26 -17.89
N GLU A 180 -13.20 6.96 -17.82
CA GLU A 180 -14.20 6.01 -17.35
C GLU A 180 -13.67 5.22 -16.17
N LYS A 181 -14.54 4.90 -15.21
CA LYS A 181 -14.14 4.05 -14.08
C LYS A 181 -13.76 2.68 -14.63
N THR A 182 -12.61 2.21 -14.22
CA THR A 182 -12.16 0.86 -14.49
C THR A 182 -11.66 0.25 -13.20
N THR A 183 -12.00 -0.99 -12.97
CA THR A 183 -11.25 -1.78 -12.01
C THR A 183 -9.98 -2.22 -12.69
N LEU A 184 -8.83 -1.84 -12.15
CA LEU A 184 -7.61 -2.59 -12.42
C LEU A 184 -7.90 -4.03 -11.99
N GLU A 185 -8.22 -4.92 -12.93
CA GLU A 185 -7.78 -6.30 -12.77
C GLU A 185 -6.29 -6.17 -12.57
N SER A 186 -5.82 -6.37 -11.34
CA SER A 186 -4.45 -6.10 -10.90
C SER A 186 -3.42 -6.65 -11.88
N ARG A 187 -3.08 -5.90 -12.93
CA ARG A 187 -1.98 -6.14 -13.86
C ARG A 187 -0.69 -5.67 -13.19
N SER A 188 -0.49 -6.10 -11.95
CA SER A 188 0.84 -6.26 -11.39
C SER A 188 1.40 -7.56 -11.98
N ARG A 189 1.71 -7.55 -13.29
CA ARG A 189 2.68 -8.50 -13.83
C ARG A 189 4.05 -8.03 -13.34
N LYS A 190 4.34 -8.22 -12.04
CA LYS A 190 5.72 -8.42 -11.62
C LYS A 190 6.22 -9.61 -12.42
N ARG A 191 7.27 -9.40 -13.22
CA ARG A 191 7.78 -10.39 -14.18
C ARG A 191 7.83 -11.80 -13.55
N PRO A 192 7.20 -12.83 -14.16
CA PRO A 192 7.16 -14.19 -13.63
C PRO A 192 8.55 -14.76 -13.28
N THR A 193 9.60 -14.26 -13.95
CA THR A 193 10.98 -14.73 -13.79
C THR A 193 11.57 -14.52 -12.39
N LEU A 194 11.01 -13.64 -11.56
CA LEU A 194 11.51 -13.40 -10.19
C LEU A 194 10.57 -13.91 -9.08
N PHE A 195 9.33 -14.30 -9.42
CA PHE A 195 8.33 -14.70 -8.43
C PHE A 195 8.80 -15.83 -7.52
N VAL A 196 9.34 -16.91 -8.10
CA VAL A 196 9.80 -18.07 -7.32
C VAL A 196 10.95 -17.70 -6.39
N ARG A 197 11.86 -16.83 -6.85
CA ARG A 197 12.98 -16.35 -6.04
C ARG A 197 12.48 -15.52 -4.86
N ASP A 198 11.55 -14.60 -5.13
CA ASP A 198 10.97 -13.72 -4.11
C ASP A 198 10.12 -14.52 -3.10
N LEU A 199 9.36 -15.51 -3.57
CA LEU A 199 8.56 -16.41 -2.74
C LEU A 199 9.47 -17.22 -1.80
N LYS A 200 10.54 -17.83 -2.32
CA LYS A 200 11.54 -18.55 -1.51
C LYS A 200 12.20 -17.63 -0.48
N LYS A 201 12.57 -16.41 -0.88
CA LYS A 201 13.16 -15.41 0.02
C LYS A 201 12.20 -15.08 1.17
N ARG A 202 10.93 -14.81 0.86
CA ARG A 202 9.93 -14.42 1.86
C ARG A 202 9.61 -15.55 2.84
N VAL A 203 9.48 -16.78 2.36
CA VAL A 203 9.33 -17.97 3.22
C VAL A 203 10.52 -18.11 4.17
N ARG A 204 11.74 -17.90 3.68
CA ARG A 204 12.96 -17.93 4.51
C ARG A 204 12.94 -16.84 5.59
N GLU A 205 12.56 -15.62 5.25
CA GLU A 205 12.46 -14.51 6.22
C GLU A 205 11.47 -14.82 7.35
N TYR A 206 10.32 -15.41 7.04
CA TYR A 206 9.35 -15.85 8.04
C TYR A 206 9.90 -16.94 8.96
N ASN A 207 10.56 -17.95 8.38
CA ASN A 207 11.20 -19.01 9.17
C ASN A 207 12.29 -18.43 10.09
N THR A 208 13.09 -17.47 9.62
CA THR A 208 14.08 -16.79 10.46
C THR A 208 13.43 -16.02 11.60
N LYS A 209 12.33 -15.29 11.35
CA LYS A 209 11.60 -14.57 12.40
C LYS A 209 11.06 -15.52 13.48
N TYR A 210 10.46 -16.64 13.09
CA TYR A 210 9.96 -17.62 14.06
C TYR A 210 11.08 -18.26 14.88
N ARG A 211 12.21 -18.56 14.25
CA ARG A 211 13.39 -19.08 14.95
C ARG A 211 13.93 -18.08 15.97
N LEU A 212 14.15 -16.82 15.57
CA LEU A 212 14.64 -15.77 16.46
C LEU A 212 13.69 -15.51 17.63
N LEU A 213 12.38 -15.54 17.38
CA LEU A 213 11.38 -15.41 18.45
C LEU A 213 11.47 -16.57 19.45
N ALA A 214 11.63 -17.79 18.96
CA ALA A 214 11.77 -18.97 19.82
C ALA A 214 13.07 -18.95 20.62
N GLU A 215 14.20 -18.60 20.01
CA GLU A 215 15.49 -18.41 20.69
C GLU A 215 15.37 -17.35 21.79
N HIS A 216 14.73 -16.22 21.51
CA HIS A 216 14.49 -15.16 22.50
C HIS A 216 13.64 -15.63 23.69
N LEU A 217 12.61 -16.43 23.43
CA LEU A 217 11.76 -16.99 24.50
C LEU A 217 12.52 -18.02 25.35
N GLN A 218 13.33 -18.87 24.72
CA GLN A 218 14.18 -19.84 25.43
C GLN A 218 15.21 -19.14 26.31
N ASN A 219 15.86 -18.08 25.82
CA ASN A 219 16.80 -17.27 26.59
C ASN A 219 16.14 -16.58 27.79
N LYS A 220 14.80 -16.42 27.78
CA LYS A 220 14.01 -15.90 28.91
C LYS A 220 13.48 -17.00 29.85
N GLY A 221 13.96 -18.23 29.72
CA GLY A 221 13.59 -19.36 30.59
C GLY A 221 12.33 -20.10 30.15
N ALA A 222 11.79 -19.84 28.96
CA ALA A 222 10.68 -20.64 28.45
C ALA A 222 11.18 -22.03 28.01
N ALA A 223 10.38 -23.06 28.28
CA ALA A 223 10.68 -24.42 27.81
C ALA A 223 10.81 -24.45 26.27
N PRO A 224 11.77 -25.22 25.72
CA PRO A 224 11.95 -25.33 24.29
C PRO A 224 10.70 -25.92 23.64
N ARG A 225 10.12 -25.18 22.68
CA ARG A 225 8.95 -25.61 21.90
C ARG A 225 9.30 -25.74 20.42
N PRO A 226 8.71 -26.72 19.71
CA PRO A 226 8.90 -26.85 18.28
C PRO A 226 8.35 -25.62 17.56
N VAL A 227 9.14 -25.09 16.62
CA VAL A 227 8.84 -23.85 15.89
C VAL A 227 8.20 -24.20 14.55
N PRO A 228 7.11 -23.52 14.14
CA PRO A 228 6.53 -23.74 12.82
C PRO A 228 7.52 -23.32 11.74
N ARG A 229 7.88 -24.27 10.87
CA ARG A 229 8.73 -24.03 9.70
C ARG A 229 7.92 -24.26 8.43
N TRP A 230 7.93 -23.27 7.57
CA TRP A 230 7.27 -23.31 6.27
C TRP A 230 8.21 -23.86 5.20
N ILE A 231 7.69 -24.76 4.39
CA ILE A 231 8.37 -25.33 3.23
C ILE A 231 7.58 -25.05 1.97
N LEU A 232 8.33 -24.89 0.88
CA LEU A 232 7.78 -24.64 -0.44
C LEU A 232 8.10 -25.85 -1.33
N ILE A 233 7.07 -26.62 -1.68
CA ILE A 233 7.15 -27.82 -2.51
C ILE A 233 6.69 -27.46 -3.92
N ARG A 234 7.41 -27.90 -4.94
CA ARG A 234 6.98 -27.78 -6.33
C ARG A 234 6.33 -29.08 -6.75
N GLU A 235 5.12 -29.01 -7.29
CA GLU A 235 4.41 -30.16 -7.86
C GLU A 235 3.99 -29.77 -9.27
N GLU A 236 4.65 -30.32 -10.29
CA GLU A 236 4.39 -30.02 -11.70
C GLU A 236 4.22 -28.52 -12.01
N LYS A 237 2.96 -28.07 -12.15
CA LYS A 237 2.53 -26.70 -12.51
C LYS A 237 2.08 -25.85 -11.32
N LEU A 238 2.19 -26.36 -10.09
CA LEU A 238 1.79 -25.65 -8.87
C LEU A 238 2.90 -25.62 -7.82
N TRP A 239 2.79 -24.64 -6.93
CA TRP A 239 3.62 -24.52 -5.74
C TRP A 239 2.75 -24.70 -4.51
N ARG A 240 3.17 -25.59 -3.61
CA ARG A 240 2.51 -25.84 -2.33
C ARG A 240 3.35 -25.27 -1.21
N LEU A 241 2.78 -24.32 -0.48
CA LEU A 241 3.35 -23.75 0.73
C LEU A 241 2.65 -24.38 1.93
N THR A 242 3.38 -25.17 2.70
CA THR A 242 2.86 -25.93 3.84
C THR A 242 3.84 -25.93 5.01
N LEU A 243 3.40 -26.35 6.18
CA LEU A 243 4.30 -26.59 7.31
C LEU A 243 5.10 -27.87 7.08
N GLU A 244 6.38 -27.85 7.44
CA GLU A 244 7.23 -29.05 7.50
C GLU A 244 6.64 -30.10 8.45
N ARG A 245 5.99 -29.63 9.51
CA ARG A 245 5.32 -30.43 10.54
C ARG A 245 3.85 -30.00 10.66
N PRO A 246 2.91 -30.62 9.92
CA PRO A 246 1.50 -30.23 9.89
C PRO A 246 0.83 -30.22 11.26
N GLU A 247 1.26 -31.06 12.19
CA GLU A 247 0.76 -31.13 13.57
C GLU A 247 0.96 -29.83 14.35
N LEU A 248 1.91 -28.99 13.95
CA LEU A 248 2.14 -27.67 14.55
C LEU A 248 1.10 -26.63 14.13
N ALA A 249 0.20 -26.95 13.18
CA ALA A 249 -0.84 -26.01 12.76
C ALA A 249 -1.82 -25.67 13.88
N ALA A 250 -2.19 -26.65 14.72
CA ALA A 250 -3.19 -26.46 15.77
C ALA A 250 -2.68 -25.58 16.93
N PRO A 251 -1.49 -25.81 17.52
CA PRO A 251 -0.94 -24.93 18.56
C PRO A 251 -0.69 -23.49 18.08
N PHE A 252 -0.46 -23.29 16.78
CA PHE A 252 -0.16 -21.99 16.18
C PHE A 252 -1.27 -21.45 15.28
N ARG A 253 -2.53 -21.85 15.49
CA ARG A 253 -3.67 -21.60 14.59
C ARG A 253 -3.78 -20.13 14.13
N GLN A 254 -3.63 -19.18 15.05
CA GLN A 254 -3.74 -17.75 14.71
C GLN A 254 -2.58 -17.26 13.85
N THR A 255 -1.36 -17.66 14.19
CA THR A 255 -0.14 -17.33 13.45
C THR A 255 -0.17 -17.93 12.05
N VAL A 256 -0.58 -19.20 11.94
CA VAL A 256 -0.76 -19.91 10.67
C VAL A 256 -1.79 -19.20 9.80
N ARG A 257 -2.97 -18.88 10.35
CA ARG A 257 -4.02 -18.16 9.61
C ARG A 257 -3.55 -16.81 9.07
N LEU A 258 -2.83 -16.03 9.90
CA LEU A 258 -2.32 -14.71 9.49
C LEU A 258 -1.25 -14.82 8.42
N PHE A 259 -0.30 -15.73 8.57
CA PHE A 259 0.73 -15.99 7.59
C PHE A 259 0.13 -16.40 6.23
N LEU A 260 -0.78 -17.37 6.23
CA LEU A 260 -1.41 -17.83 4.98
C LEU A 260 -2.25 -16.72 4.33
N LYS A 261 -2.94 -15.89 5.12
CA LYS A 261 -3.68 -14.73 4.59
C LYS A 261 -2.74 -13.73 3.91
N GLU A 262 -1.63 -13.36 4.54
CA GLU A 262 -0.66 -12.43 3.98
C GLU A 262 0.01 -12.99 2.73
N MET A 263 0.45 -14.24 2.78
CA MET A 263 1.08 -14.91 1.64
C MET A 263 0.12 -15.04 0.46
N ALA A 264 -1.14 -15.38 0.69
CA ALA A 264 -2.14 -15.46 -0.37
C ALA A 264 -2.33 -14.10 -1.06
N SER A 265 -2.55 -13.03 -0.29
CA SER A 265 -2.72 -11.68 -0.84
C SER A 265 -1.48 -11.22 -1.61
N TRP A 266 -0.29 -11.54 -1.10
CA TRP A 266 0.96 -11.23 -1.79
C TRP A 266 1.11 -12.01 -3.10
N VAL A 267 0.85 -13.32 -3.11
CA VAL A 267 0.92 -14.16 -4.32
C VAL A 267 -0.10 -13.71 -5.36
N GLU A 268 -1.33 -13.41 -4.95
CA GLU A 268 -2.39 -12.88 -5.83
C GLU A 268 -1.98 -11.55 -6.47
N SER A 269 -1.21 -10.71 -5.76
CA SER A 269 -0.65 -9.47 -6.30
C SER A 269 0.38 -9.69 -7.43
N TYR A 270 0.89 -10.92 -7.63
CA TYR A 270 1.74 -11.30 -8.76
C TYR A 270 0.93 -11.94 -9.91
N GLY A 271 -0.40 -12.03 -9.78
CA GLY A 271 -1.28 -12.60 -10.81
C GLY A 271 -1.43 -14.12 -10.76
N TYR A 272 -0.96 -14.77 -9.70
CA TYR A 272 -1.16 -16.20 -9.45
C TYR A 272 -2.51 -16.46 -8.79
N THR A 273 -3.10 -17.63 -9.06
CA THR A 273 -4.30 -18.11 -8.40
C THR A 273 -3.91 -18.88 -7.14
N VAL A 274 -4.64 -18.67 -6.04
CA VAL A 274 -4.32 -19.28 -4.76
C VAL A 274 -5.53 -20.03 -4.19
N ASN A 275 -5.38 -21.33 -3.96
CA ASN A 275 -6.35 -22.12 -3.20
C ASN A 275 -5.90 -22.18 -1.72
N ARG A 276 -6.76 -21.65 -0.84
CA ARG A 276 -6.49 -21.50 0.59
C ARG A 276 -7.05 -22.71 1.33
N GLN A 277 -6.20 -23.42 2.07
CA GLN A 277 -6.60 -24.51 2.95
C GLN A 277 -6.16 -24.23 4.39
N PRO A 278 -6.74 -24.88 5.41
CA PRO A 278 -6.52 -24.53 6.82
C PRO A 278 -5.06 -24.49 7.29
N ALA A 279 -4.16 -25.26 6.65
CA ALA A 279 -2.74 -25.33 6.98
C ALA A 279 -1.80 -25.20 5.77
N GLN A 280 -2.33 -24.89 4.58
CA GLN A 280 -1.52 -24.80 3.37
C GLN A 280 -2.10 -23.84 2.34
N LEU A 281 -1.23 -23.39 1.42
CA LEU A 281 -1.58 -22.63 0.23
C LEU A 281 -1.12 -23.40 -1.00
N ILE A 282 -2.02 -23.55 -1.95
CA ILE A 282 -1.73 -24.08 -3.28
C ILE A 282 -1.72 -22.90 -4.24
N ILE A 283 -0.61 -22.69 -4.93
CA ILE A 283 -0.34 -21.55 -5.80
C ILE A 283 -0.25 -22.06 -7.23
N MET A 284 -1.08 -21.54 -8.12
CA MET A 284 -1.21 -21.97 -9.51
C MET A 284 -0.96 -20.79 -10.45
N GLU A 285 -0.29 -21.04 -11.57
CA GLU A 285 -0.23 -20.06 -12.65
C GLU A 285 -1.62 -19.87 -13.26
N ARG A 286 -2.04 -18.62 -13.46
CA ARG A 286 -3.31 -18.32 -14.08
C ARG A 286 -3.18 -18.57 -15.58
N HIS A 287 -3.80 -19.62 -16.10
CA HIS A 287 -3.90 -19.83 -17.55
C HIS A 287 -4.66 -18.65 -18.16
N SER A 288 -4.01 -17.96 -19.10
CA SER A 288 -4.63 -16.90 -19.87
C SER A 288 -5.54 -17.57 -20.90
N GLY A 289 -6.83 -17.59 -20.63
CA GLY A 289 -7.86 -17.74 -21.67
C GLY A 289 -8.06 -16.41 -22.37
#